data_AF-A0AAU5LUT6-F1
#
_entry.id   AF-A0AAU5LUT6-F1
#
_cell.length_a   1.000
_cell.length_b   1.000
_cell.length_c   1.000
_cell.angle_alpha   90.00
_cell.angle_beta   90.00
_cell.angle_gamma   90.00
#
_symmetry.space_group_name_H-M   'P 1'
#
loop_
_entity.id
_entity.type
_entity.pdbx_description
1 polymer ?
#
loop_
_entity_poly.entity_id
_entity_poly.type
_entity_poly.pdbx_seq_one_letter_code
_entity_poly.pdbx_strand_id
1 'polypeptide(L)'
;MTEAAMASHGTGGIRTFGAVCFAASLLGAGLSGYLASVSWAVGADPFGYPQALPEFTALQMLLALSRVGLIFGLLALWWSGAVPRSRRTQVGLYGAVAVMAGLTVAEGVAVSVPGSSLDATPSAFGVIYSGYTVLLGVALLAVGLDVARGGEWQGWRSWLPAILGLWLFVPVLPTLVFSHEAAGWAVSAWLLLFALLGLALMRWGGLVRHRPPVERSGTSARTYAVLTWIYVAAFGSPAIPIAGYLIQNEKLPSFLDVFEMYGGPWAQRVQTGTLVLLLGTFVVVTLGAAWAAWLVRTGSKVGAVVGVILLPVEASFWFGFALPLPWLIGIARIVLLAMAWRSLRWPRRQAATMH
;
A
#
# COMPACT_ATOMS: atom_id res chain seq x y z
N MET A 1 -24.63 -8.81 -29.07
CA MET A 1 -23.22 -8.83 -28.61
C MET A 1 -23.05 -10.05 -27.72
N THR A 2 -22.30 -11.02 -28.21
CA THR A 2 -22.16 -12.37 -27.67
C THR A 2 -21.22 -12.40 -26.45
N GLU A 3 -21.49 -13.29 -25.47
CA GLU A 3 -20.66 -13.53 -24.26
C GLU A 3 -19.16 -13.66 -24.56
N ALA A 4 -18.81 -14.20 -25.73
CA ALA A 4 -17.44 -14.30 -26.23
C ALA A 4 -16.72 -12.94 -26.37
N ALA A 5 -17.43 -11.87 -26.72
CA ALA A 5 -16.86 -10.53 -26.86
C ALA A 5 -16.63 -9.83 -25.50
N MET A 6 -17.37 -10.20 -24.45
CA MET A 6 -17.12 -9.67 -23.09
C MET A 6 -16.00 -10.43 -22.37
N ALA A 7 -15.77 -11.70 -22.69
CA ALA A 7 -14.70 -12.51 -22.11
C ALA A 7 -13.30 -12.08 -22.57
N SER A 8 -13.15 -11.56 -23.81
CA SER A 8 -11.86 -11.15 -24.37
C SER A 8 -11.26 -9.89 -23.71
N HIS A 9 -12.08 -9.03 -23.11
CA HIS A 9 -11.60 -7.81 -22.46
C HIS A 9 -10.89 -8.04 -21.12
N GLY A 10 -11.14 -9.16 -20.43
CA GLY A 10 -10.55 -9.43 -19.11
C GLY A 10 -9.09 -9.89 -19.17
N THR A 11 -8.71 -10.64 -20.20
CA THR A 11 -7.36 -11.23 -20.32
C THR A 11 -6.31 -10.23 -20.78
N GLY A 12 -6.71 -9.22 -21.58
CA GLY A 12 -5.82 -8.16 -22.02
C GLY A 12 -5.24 -7.35 -20.85
N GLY A 13 -6.09 -7.00 -19.87
CA GLY A 13 -5.68 -6.21 -18.71
C GLY A 13 -4.61 -6.87 -17.86
N ILE A 14 -4.71 -8.18 -17.61
CA ILE A 14 -3.72 -8.93 -16.82
C ILE A 14 -2.35 -8.92 -17.48
N ARG A 15 -2.30 -9.11 -18.81
CA ARG A 15 -1.04 -9.09 -19.57
C ARG A 15 -0.38 -7.72 -19.55
N THR A 16 -1.16 -6.66 -19.77
CA THR A 16 -0.65 -5.28 -19.71
C THR A 16 -0.10 -4.96 -18.33
N PHE A 17 -0.82 -5.30 -17.26
CA PHE A 17 -0.35 -5.04 -15.89
C PHE A 17 0.85 -5.91 -15.51
N GLY A 18 0.91 -7.15 -15.99
CA GLY A 18 2.10 -8.00 -15.88
C GLY A 18 3.32 -7.39 -16.57
N ALA A 19 3.13 -6.81 -17.76
CA ALA A 19 4.21 -6.13 -18.51
C ALA A 19 4.68 -4.85 -17.81
N VAL A 20 3.76 -4.05 -17.28
CA VAL A 20 4.09 -2.87 -16.47
C VAL A 20 4.88 -3.27 -15.23
N CYS A 21 4.43 -4.30 -14.50
CA CYS A 21 5.16 -4.85 -13.35
C CYS A 21 6.57 -5.32 -13.75
N PHE A 22 6.70 -6.08 -14.85
CA PHE A 22 7.97 -6.56 -15.35
C PHE A 22 8.95 -5.43 -15.64
N ALA A 23 8.53 -4.43 -16.43
CA ALA A 23 9.38 -3.30 -16.80
C ALA A 23 9.79 -2.45 -15.57
N ALA A 24 8.83 -2.14 -14.69
CA ALA A 24 9.10 -1.39 -13.47
C ALA A 24 10.04 -2.13 -12.51
N SER A 25 9.92 -3.45 -12.43
CA SER A 25 10.78 -4.30 -11.61
C SER A 25 12.21 -4.34 -12.13
N LEU A 26 12.41 -4.43 -13.46
CA LEU A 26 13.74 -4.35 -14.06
C LEU A 26 14.38 -2.98 -13.84
N LEU A 27 13.61 -1.90 -14.02
CA LEU A 27 14.06 -0.55 -13.73
C LEU A 27 14.49 -0.43 -12.25
N GLY A 28 13.62 -0.82 -11.32
CA GLY A 28 13.92 -0.77 -9.89
C GLY A 28 15.12 -1.63 -9.49
N ALA A 29 15.25 -2.83 -10.07
CA ALA A 29 16.40 -3.71 -9.83
C ALA A 29 17.71 -3.06 -10.30
N GLY A 30 17.69 -2.43 -11.48
CA GLY A 30 18.83 -1.68 -12.01
C GLY A 30 19.21 -0.49 -11.13
N LEU A 31 18.22 0.31 -10.69
CA LEU A 31 18.45 1.45 -9.78
C LEU A 31 18.99 1.01 -8.42
N SER A 32 18.44 -0.05 -7.84
CA SER A 32 18.89 -0.59 -6.55
C SER A 32 20.29 -1.21 -6.65
N GLY A 33 20.60 -1.91 -7.74
CA GLY A 33 21.93 -2.45 -7.99
C GLY A 33 22.97 -1.36 -8.26
N TYR A 34 22.57 -0.31 -8.98
CA TYR A 34 23.39 0.89 -9.15
C TYR A 34 23.72 1.52 -7.80
N LEU A 35 22.72 1.78 -6.95
CA LEU A 35 22.93 2.30 -5.59
C LEU A 35 23.82 1.39 -4.72
N ALA A 36 23.72 0.07 -4.89
CA ALA A 36 24.58 -0.88 -4.19
C ALA A 36 26.04 -0.90 -4.68
N SER A 37 26.27 -0.45 -5.92
CA SER A 37 27.59 -0.46 -6.57
C SER A 37 28.37 0.86 -6.43
N VAL A 38 27.67 1.97 -6.20
CA VAL A 38 28.33 3.26 -5.96
C VAL A 38 28.87 3.26 -4.54
N SER A 39 30.20 3.13 -4.40
CA SER A 39 30.89 3.05 -3.11
C SER A 39 30.58 4.26 -2.22
N TRP A 40 30.33 4.01 -0.93
CA TRP A 40 30.10 5.00 0.13
C TRP A 40 31.39 5.78 0.49
N ALA A 41 32.01 6.45 -0.48
CA ALA A 41 33.41 6.87 -0.38
C ALA A 41 33.70 8.19 0.38
N VAL A 42 32.71 8.95 0.88
CA VAL A 42 32.95 10.28 1.49
C VAL A 42 31.86 10.64 2.52
N GLY A 43 32.27 11.26 3.64
CA GLY A 43 31.50 12.27 4.40
C GLY A 43 30.20 11.89 5.12
N ALA A 44 30.11 12.25 6.40
CA ALA A 44 29.04 11.93 7.36
C ALA A 44 27.68 12.65 7.14
N ASP A 45 27.19 12.78 5.91
CA ASP A 45 25.82 13.26 5.64
C ASP A 45 24.92 12.06 5.26
N PRO A 46 24.10 11.55 6.19
CA PRO A 46 23.53 10.20 6.11
C PRO A 46 22.39 10.00 5.09
N PHE A 47 21.82 11.06 4.52
CA PHE A 47 20.60 10.95 3.68
C PHE A 47 20.76 11.30 2.20
N GLY A 48 21.63 12.25 1.83
CA GLY A 48 21.80 12.68 0.43
C GLY A 48 23.01 12.06 -0.28
N TYR A 49 23.93 11.47 0.48
CA TYR A 49 25.20 10.96 -0.02
C TYR A 49 25.05 9.62 -0.77
N PRO A 50 25.81 9.31 -1.85
CA PRO A 50 26.91 10.06 -2.49
C PRO A 50 26.49 11.07 -3.57
N GLN A 51 25.20 11.29 -3.76
CA GLN A 51 24.70 11.98 -4.95
C GLN A 51 24.45 13.47 -4.71
N ALA A 52 24.58 14.27 -5.77
CA ALA A 52 24.06 15.64 -5.72
C ALA A 52 22.54 15.60 -5.50
N LEU A 53 21.97 16.55 -4.75
CA LEU A 53 20.53 16.63 -4.45
C LEU A 53 19.60 16.33 -5.65
N PRO A 54 19.88 16.83 -6.89
CA PRO A 54 19.06 16.54 -8.06
C PRO A 54 19.09 15.07 -8.48
N GLU A 55 20.25 14.42 -8.38
CA GLU A 55 20.44 13.01 -8.73
C GLU A 55 19.73 12.10 -7.72
N PHE A 56 19.88 12.38 -6.42
CA PHE A 56 19.17 11.67 -5.36
C PHE A 56 17.65 11.79 -5.54
N THR A 57 17.16 13.01 -5.80
CA THR A 57 15.74 13.27 -6.06
C THR A 57 15.23 12.46 -7.26
N ALA A 58 15.98 12.46 -8.36
CA ALA A 58 15.61 11.71 -9.55
C ALA A 58 15.56 10.19 -9.28
N LEU A 59 16.56 9.63 -8.59
CA LEU A 59 16.57 8.22 -8.21
C LEU A 59 15.38 7.85 -7.32
N GLN A 60 15.09 8.65 -6.30
CA GLN A 60 13.98 8.39 -5.39
C GLN A 60 12.62 8.45 -6.11
N MET A 61 12.42 9.40 -7.03
CA MET A 61 11.21 9.46 -7.84
C MET A 61 11.08 8.25 -8.78
N LEU A 62 12.19 7.77 -9.35
CA LEU A 62 12.19 6.56 -10.17
C LEU A 62 11.93 5.29 -9.34
N LEU A 63 12.45 5.22 -8.11
CA LEU A 63 12.14 4.14 -7.17
C LEU A 63 10.66 4.17 -6.78
N ALA A 64 10.10 5.34 -6.46
CA ALA A 64 8.67 5.50 -6.19
C ALA A 64 7.82 5.04 -7.39
N LEU A 65 8.19 5.46 -8.61
CA LEU A 65 7.51 5.02 -9.84
C LEU A 65 7.60 3.50 -10.03
N SER A 66 8.74 2.89 -9.71
CA SER A 66 8.90 1.43 -9.78
C SER A 66 7.90 0.71 -8.87
N ARG A 67 7.65 1.22 -7.66
CA ARG A 67 6.68 0.66 -6.69
C ARG A 67 5.24 0.74 -7.21
N VAL A 68 4.89 1.79 -7.95
CA VAL A 68 3.60 1.87 -8.65
C VAL A 68 3.45 0.70 -9.63
N GLY A 69 4.51 0.37 -10.36
CA GLY A 69 4.54 -0.82 -11.23
C GLY A 69 4.34 -2.14 -10.49
N LEU A 70 4.93 -2.28 -9.30
CA LEU A 70 4.74 -3.47 -8.45
C LEU A 70 3.29 -3.61 -7.96
N ILE A 71 2.62 -2.50 -7.66
CA ILE A 71 1.19 -2.48 -7.31
C ILE A 71 0.36 -3.07 -8.46
N PHE A 72 0.65 -2.70 -9.71
CA PHE A 72 -0.01 -3.31 -10.87
C PHE A 72 0.22 -4.82 -10.95
N GLY A 73 1.42 -5.30 -10.59
CA GLY A 73 1.72 -6.73 -10.49
C GLY A 73 0.86 -7.45 -9.45
N LEU A 74 0.69 -6.88 -8.26
CA LEU A 74 -0.16 -7.44 -7.21
C LEU A 74 -1.65 -7.43 -7.59
N LEU A 75 -2.12 -6.38 -8.27
CA LEU A 75 -3.49 -6.31 -8.81
C LEU A 75 -3.70 -7.33 -9.95
N ALA A 76 -2.72 -7.51 -10.82
CA ALA A 76 -2.77 -8.54 -11.85
C ALA A 76 -2.75 -9.95 -11.26
N LEU A 77 -1.98 -10.19 -10.20
CA LEU A 77 -2.00 -11.44 -9.45
C LEU A 77 -3.41 -11.72 -8.89
N TRP A 78 -4.08 -10.72 -8.34
CA TRP A 78 -5.48 -10.84 -7.92
C TRP A 78 -6.42 -11.24 -9.07
N TRP A 79 -6.29 -10.57 -10.22
CA TRP A 79 -7.18 -10.77 -11.37
C TRP A 79 -6.89 -12.06 -12.15
N SER A 80 -5.66 -12.58 -12.07
CA SER A 80 -5.28 -13.84 -12.69
C SER A 80 -6.08 -15.04 -12.20
N GLY A 81 -6.73 -14.93 -11.03
CA GLY A 81 -7.43 -16.03 -10.38
C GLY A 81 -6.50 -16.94 -9.58
N ALA A 82 -5.19 -16.71 -9.60
CA ALA A 82 -4.20 -17.45 -8.82
C ALA A 82 -4.47 -17.41 -7.31
N VAL A 83 -4.99 -16.27 -6.84
CA VAL A 83 -5.21 -16.03 -5.42
C VAL A 83 -6.55 -16.62 -4.99
N PRO A 84 -6.58 -17.58 -4.05
CA PRO A 84 -7.82 -18.09 -3.50
C PRO A 84 -8.72 -16.97 -2.97
N ARG A 85 -10.03 -17.17 -3.10
CA ARG A 85 -11.03 -16.19 -2.63
C ARG A 85 -11.35 -16.30 -1.14
N SER A 86 -10.49 -16.94 -0.38
CA SER A 86 -10.63 -16.99 1.07
C SER A 86 -10.51 -15.57 1.63
N ARG A 87 -11.33 -15.22 2.63
CA ARG A 87 -11.29 -13.89 3.25
C ARG A 87 -9.89 -13.54 3.77
N ARG A 88 -9.17 -14.52 4.33
CA ARG A 88 -7.81 -14.33 4.86
C ARG A 88 -6.85 -13.95 3.75
N THR A 89 -6.86 -14.69 2.63
CA THR A 89 -5.99 -14.42 1.48
C THR A 89 -6.28 -13.06 0.86
N GLN A 90 -7.57 -12.70 0.75
CA GLN A 90 -7.97 -11.40 0.21
C GLN A 90 -7.51 -10.26 1.12
N VAL A 91 -7.66 -10.39 2.46
CA VAL A 91 -7.12 -9.41 3.42
C VAL A 91 -5.60 -9.26 3.25
N GLY A 92 -4.87 -10.38 3.13
CA GLY A 92 -3.43 -10.37 2.91
C GLY A 92 -3.04 -9.63 1.63
N LEU A 93 -3.75 -9.89 0.52
CA LEU A 93 -3.45 -9.24 -0.76
C LEU A 93 -3.75 -7.73 -0.74
N TYR A 94 -4.87 -7.32 -0.15
CA TYR A 94 -5.16 -5.90 0.02
C TYR A 94 -4.17 -5.22 0.96
N GLY A 95 -3.76 -5.92 2.03
CA GLY A 95 -2.68 -5.47 2.91
C GLY A 95 -1.40 -5.25 2.13
N ALA A 96 -0.97 -6.21 1.30
CA ALA A 96 0.23 -6.08 0.48
C ALA A 96 0.14 -4.88 -0.49
N VAL A 97 -1.00 -4.69 -1.16
CA VAL A 97 -1.23 -3.54 -2.05
C VAL A 97 -1.18 -2.22 -1.29
N ALA A 98 -1.86 -2.12 -0.14
CA ALA A 98 -1.90 -0.91 0.66
C ALA A 98 -0.52 -0.57 1.25
N VAL A 99 0.21 -1.57 1.72
CA VAL A 99 1.58 -1.40 2.23
C VAL A 99 2.54 -1.00 1.11
N MET A 100 2.42 -1.61 -0.08
CA MET A 100 3.22 -1.21 -1.24
C MET A 100 2.95 0.25 -1.63
N ALA A 101 1.69 0.69 -1.58
CA ALA A 101 1.34 2.10 -1.79
C ALA A 101 1.93 3.00 -0.69
N GLY A 102 1.91 2.56 0.58
CA GLY A 102 2.59 3.27 1.68
C GLY A 102 4.08 3.44 1.42
N LEU A 103 4.77 2.39 0.97
CA LEU A 103 6.18 2.45 0.56
C LEU A 103 6.39 3.41 -0.61
N THR A 104 5.53 3.39 -1.63
CA THR A 104 5.60 4.36 -2.74
C THR A 104 5.60 5.80 -2.23
N VAL A 105 4.70 6.11 -1.28
CA VAL A 105 4.66 7.47 -0.71
C VAL A 105 5.89 7.74 0.15
N ALA A 106 6.37 6.76 0.92
CA ALA A 106 7.60 6.90 1.70
C ALA A 106 8.81 7.25 0.81
N GLU A 107 8.97 6.60 -0.36
CA GLU A 107 10.02 6.97 -1.33
C GLU A 107 9.84 8.41 -1.83
N GLY A 108 8.60 8.84 -2.09
CA GLY A 108 8.31 10.21 -2.49
C GLY A 108 8.64 11.25 -1.41
N VAL A 109 8.44 10.91 -0.14
CA VAL A 109 8.83 11.75 1.01
C VAL A 109 10.33 11.74 1.25
N ALA A 110 11.02 10.63 0.94
CA ALA A 110 12.47 10.54 1.10
C ALA A 110 13.21 11.68 0.38
N VAL A 111 12.67 12.15 -0.75
CA VAL A 111 13.17 13.30 -1.51
C VAL A 111 13.27 14.58 -0.67
N SER A 112 12.39 14.77 0.30
CA SER A 112 12.36 15.98 1.11
C SER A 112 13.23 15.89 2.37
N VAL A 113 13.77 14.72 2.72
CA VAL A 113 14.54 14.53 3.96
C VAL A 113 15.93 15.21 3.98
N PRO A 114 16.69 15.27 2.87
CA PRO A 114 18.02 15.89 2.87
C PRO A 114 17.98 17.37 3.32
N GLY A 115 18.76 17.72 4.36
CA GLY A 115 18.87 19.08 4.91
C GLY A 115 18.06 19.37 6.17
N SER A 116 17.46 18.35 6.81
CA SER A 116 16.76 18.50 8.10
C SER A 116 17.69 18.23 9.29
N SER A 117 17.52 18.95 10.40
CA SER A 117 18.31 18.82 11.65
C SER A 117 18.18 17.46 12.37
N LEU A 118 17.46 16.50 11.79
CA LEU A 118 17.12 15.20 12.37
C LEU A 118 18.13 14.08 12.05
N ASP A 119 19.26 14.41 11.42
CA ASP A 119 20.34 13.47 11.05
C ASP A 119 21.03 12.78 12.25
N ALA A 120 20.78 13.20 13.49
CA ALA A 120 21.46 12.69 14.69
C ALA A 120 20.78 11.50 15.41
N THR A 121 19.62 11.02 14.95
CA THR A 121 18.90 9.87 15.55
C THR A 121 18.48 8.87 14.47
N PRO A 122 18.20 7.57 14.78
CA PRO A 122 17.59 6.68 13.80
C PRO A 122 16.34 7.37 13.28
N SER A 123 16.39 7.84 12.04
CA SER A 123 15.36 8.72 11.53
C SER A 123 14.03 7.99 11.67
N ALA A 124 13.00 8.65 12.21
CA ALA A 124 11.66 8.07 12.32
C ALA A 124 11.21 7.45 10.97
N PHE A 125 11.73 8.00 9.87
CA PHE A 125 11.65 7.46 8.52
C PHE A 125 12.13 6.01 8.39
N GLY A 126 13.33 5.65 8.88
CA GLY A 126 13.86 4.29 8.82
C GLY A 126 13.00 3.27 9.59
N VAL A 127 12.46 3.68 10.75
CA VAL A 127 11.53 2.84 11.54
C VAL A 127 10.22 2.61 10.77
N ILE A 128 9.65 3.67 10.21
CA ILE A 128 8.41 3.59 9.40
C ILE A 128 8.63 2.71 8.18
N TYR A 129 9.73 2.93 7.45
CA TYR A 129 10.07 2.17 6.24
C TYR A 129 10.28 0.68 6.55
N SER A 130 10.97 0.37 7.65
CA SER A 130 11.16 -1.00 8.13
C SER A 130 9.83 -1.65 8.53
N GLY A 131 8.95 -0.90 9.20
CA GLY A 131 7.61 -1.34 9.55
C GLY A 131 6.78 -1.73 8.33
N TYR A 132 6.78 -0.89 7.29
CA TYR A 132 6.12 -1.22 6.02
C TYR A 132 6.75 -2.44 5.34
N THR A 133 8.08 -2.56 5.33
CA THR A 133 8.78 -3.70 4.73
C THR A 133 8.40 -5.02 5.42
N VAL A 134 8.38 -5.05 6.75
CA VAL A 134 7.95 -6.22 7.53
C VAL A 134 6.49 -6.57 7.24
N LEU A 135 5.59 -5.58 7.27
CA LEU A 135 4.17 -5.79 6.97
C LEU A 135 3.96 -6.33 5.55
N LEU A 136 4.72 -5.85 4.58
CA LEU A 136 4.68 -6.33 3.20
C LEU A 136 5.11 -7.79 3.12
N GLY A 137 6.21 -8.15 3.80
CA GLY A 137 6.70 -9.52 3.87
C GLY A 137 5.66 -10.48 4.42
N VAL A 138 5.04 -10.13 5.56
CA VAL A 138 3.98 -10.96 6.18
C VAL A 138 2.80 -11.12 5.22
N ALA A 139 2.35 -10.03 4.61
CA ALA A 139 1.22 -10.01 3.70
C ALA A 139 1.47 -10.88 2.45
N LEU A 140 2.63 -10.74 1.81
CA LEU A 140 3.02 -11.52 0.64
C LEU A 140 3.22 -12.99 0.96
N LEU A 141 3.84 -13.31 2.11
CA LEU A 141 4.04 -14.69 2.54
C LEU A 141 2.70 -15.40 2.78
N ALA A 142 1.77 -14.74 3.48
CA ALA A 142 0.44 -15.28 3.72
C ALA A 142 -0.33 -15.53 2.40
N VAL A 143 -0.31 -14.56 1.48
CA VAL A 143 -0.94 -14.71 0.15
C VAL A 143 -0.28 -15.83 -0.64
N GLY A 144 1.05 -15.91 -0.62
CA GLY A 144 1.81 -16.89 -1.38
C GLY A 144 1.61 -18.31 -0.92
N LEU A 145 1.55 -18.56 0.40
CA LEU A 145 1.24 -19.89 0.92
C LEU A 145 -0.16 -20.34 0.51
N ASP A 146 -1.12 -19.43 0.45
CA ASP A 146 -2.47 -19.74 -0.02
C ASP A 146 -2.52 -19.98 -1.54
N VAL A 147 -1.79 -19.19 -2.34
CA VAL A 147 -1.63 -19.42 -3.80
C VAL A 147 -1.00 -20.78 -4.07
N ALA A 148 0.05 -21.15 -3.32
CA ALA A 148 0.74 -22.44 -3.43
C ALA A 148 -0.20 -23.61 -3.12
N ARG A 149 -1.10 -23.45 -2.14
CA ARG A 149 -2.11 -24.46 -1.76
C ARG A 149 -3.32 -24.51 -2.70
N GLY A 150 -3.65 -23.39 -3.35
CA GLY A 150 -4.85 -23.26 -4.18
C GLY A 150 -4.82 -24.05 -5.48
N GLY A 151 -3.65 -24.41 -6.00
CA GLY A 151 -3.49 -25.25 -7.19
C GLY A 151 -3.85 -24.58 -8.53
N GLU A 152 -4.38 -23.36 -8.52
CA GLU A 152 -4.70 -22.57 -9.73
C GLU A 152 -3.44 -22.22 -10.53
N TRP A 153 -2.34 -21.93 -9.83
CA TRP A 153 -1.00 -21.87 -10.42
C TRP A 153 -0.29 -23.18 -10.16
N GLN A 154 0.45 -23.68 -11.16
CA GLN A 154 1.21 -24.92 -11.08
C GLN A 154 2.71 -24.68 -11.19
N GLY A 155 3.50 -25.63 -10.68
CA GLY A 155 4.96 -25.60 -10.72
C GLY A 155 5.56 -24.45 -9.90
N TRP A 156 6.65 -23.87 -10.39
CA TRP A 156 7.37 -22.79 -9.69
C TRP A 156 6.55 -21.51 -9.51
N ARG A 157 5.57 -21.25 -10.38
CA ARG A 157 4.77 -20.01 -10.35
C ARG A 157 3.97 -19.89 -9.06
N SER A 158 3.42 -21.00 -8.56
CA SER A 158 2.57 -21.00 -7.37
C SER A 158 3.32 -20.59 -6.10
N TRP A 159 4.64 -20.81 -6.07
CA TRP A 159 5.50 -20.44 -4.96
C TRP A 159 6.04 -19.00 -5.05
N LEU A 160 5.92 -18.33 -6.20
CA LEU A 160 6.49 -16.99 -6.40
C LEU A 160 6.06 -15.96 -5.34
N PRO A 161 4.76 -15.80 -4.99
CA PRO A 161 4.40 -14.78 -4.01
C PRO A 161 4.89 -15.14 -2.60
N ALA A 162 5.05 -16.42 -2.30
CA ALA A 162 5.60 -16.87 -1.01
C ALA A 162 7.10 -16.57 -0.94
N ILE A 163 7.83 -16.85 -2.01
CA ILE A 163 9.25 -16.52 -2.15
C ILE A 163 9.44 -15.01 -2.04
N LEU A 164 8.58 -14.20 -2.68
CA LEU A 164 8.61 -12.73 -2.56
C LEU A 164 8.47 -12.24 -1.12
N GLY A 165 7.57 -12.85 -0.33
CA GLY A 165 7.43 -12.51 1.09
C GLY A 165 8.60 -13.00 1.93
N LEU A 166 9.04 -14.25 1.74
CA LEU A 166 10.15 -14.86 2.47
C LEU A 166 11.48 -14.13 2.21
N TRP A 167 11.69 -13.64 0.98
CA TRP A 167 12.89 -12.92 0.59
C TRP A 167 13.09 -11.61 1.38
N LEU A 168 12.01 -11.00 1.87
CA LEU A 168 12.13 -9.82 2.74
C LEU A 168 12.71 -10.19 4.11
N PHE A 169 12.38 -11.38 4.65
CA PHE A 169 12.83 -11.80 5.97
C PHE A 169 14.21 -12.45 6.00
N VAL A 170 14.57 -13.19 4.94
CA VAL A 170 15.78 -14.04 4.98
C VAL A 170 16.99 -13.31 4.37
N PRO A 171 16.93 -12.79 3.12
CA PRO A 171 17.97 -11.87 2.62
C PRO A 171 17.87 -10.44 3.12
N VAL A 172 16.75 -9.74 2.87
CA VAL A 172 16.74 -8.27 2.96
C VAL A 172 16.93 -7.77 4.39
N LEU A 173 16.13 -8.22 5.35
CA LEU A 173 16.25 -7.75 6.74
C LEU A 173 17.62 -8.05 7.37
N PRO A 174 18.20 -9.26 7.26
CA PRO A 174 19.54 -9.51 7.78
C PRO A 174 20.60 -8.66 7.08
N THR A 175 20.56 -8.52 5.75
CA THR A 175 21.54 -7.69 5.05
C THR A 175 21.48 -6.22 5.45
N LEU A 176 20.30 -5.68 5.78
CA LEU A 176 20.16 -4.32 6.33
C LEU A 176 20.90 -4.12 7.66
N VAL A 177 21.06 -5.18 8.46
CA VAL A 177 21.81 -5.13 9.72
C VAL A 177 23.33 -5.21 9.49
N PHE A 178 23.77 -5.95 8.47
CA PHE A 178 25.19 -6.25 8.27
C PHE A 178 25.90 -5.31 7.29
N SER A 179 25.24 -4.90 6.20
CA SER A 179 25.86 -4.09 5.15
C SER A 179 24.81 -3.41 4.27
N HIS A 180 24.90 -2.10 4.14
CA HIS A 180 24.06 -1.30 3.23
C HIS A 180 24.22 -1.74 1.77
N GLU A 181 25.44 -2.09 1.34
CA GLU A 181 25.70 -2.60 -0.01
C GLU A 181 25.01 -3.95 -0.22
N ALA A 182 25.16 -4.88 0.73
CA ALA A 182 24.49 -6.17 0.67
C ALA A 182 22.97 -6.03 0.65
N ALA A 183 22.42 -5.07 1.41
CA ALA A 183 21.00 -4.77 1.41
C ALA A 183 20.51 -4.24 0.05
N GLY A 184 21.27 -3.34 -0.59
CA GLY A 184 20.96 -2.86 -1.93
C GLY A 184 20.92 -4.00 -2.96
N TRP A 185 21.88 -4.92 -2.92
CA TRP A 185 21.87 -6.13 -3.76
C TRP A 185 20.71 -7.07 -3.45
N ALA A 186 20.38 -7.26 -2.16
CA ALA A 186 19.25 -8.10 -1.75
C ALA A 186 17.91 -7.52 -2.23
N VAL A 187 17.73 -6.19 -2.17
CA VAL A 187 16.56 -5.48 -2.70
C VAL A 187 16.52 -5.56 -4.23
N SER A 188 17.66 -5.41 -4.91
CA SER A 188 17.74 -5.59 -6.37
C SER A 188 17.28 -6.98 -6.79
N ALA A 189 17.76 -8.03 -6.12
CA ALA A 189 17.33 -9.40 -6.36
C ALA A 189 15.84 -9.63 -6.05
N TRP A 190 15.31 -8.98 -5.00
CA TRP A 190 13.88 -9.01 -4.69
C TRP A 190 13.03 -8.41 -5.82
N LEU A 191 13.49 -7.32 -6.43
CA LEU A 191 12.83 -6.70 -7.58
C LEU A 191 12.89 -7.61 -8.81
N LEU A 192 13.97 -8.37 -9.01
CA LEU A 192 14.01 -9.40 -10.07
C LEU A 192 12.98 -10.52 -9.85
N LEU A 193 12.66 -10.89 -8.60
CA LEU A 193 11.57 -11.82 -8.32
C LEU A 193 10.20 -11.22 -8.69
N PHE A 194 10.00 -9.92 -8.50
CA PHE A 194 8.82 -9.22 -9.01
C PHE A 194 8.78 -9.16 -10.54
N ALA A 195 9.93 -9.04 -11.20
CA ALA A 195 10.01 -9.18 -12.65
C ALA A 195 9.55 -10.59 -13.07
N LEU A 196 10.00 -11.65 -12.41
CA LEU A 196 9.52 -13.01 -12.67
C LEU A 196 8.01 -13.16 -12.45
N LEU A 197 7.44 -12.50 -11.44
CA LEU A 197 6.00 -12.41 -11.25
C LEU A 197 5.31 -11.73 -12.45
N GLY A 198 5.82 -10.57 -12.89
CA GLY A 198 5.32 -9.87 -14.08
C GLY A 198 5.36 -10.74 -15.34
N LEU A 199 6.46 -11.46 -15.56
CA LEU A 199 6.62 -12.40 -16.68
C LEU A 199 5.64 -13.57 -16.60
N ALA A 200 5.41 -14.12 -15.40
CA ALA A 200 4.42 -15.17 -15.18
C ALA A 200 3.00 -14.69 -15.52
N LEU A 201 2.67 -13.45 -15.18
CA LEU A 201 1.39 -12.80 -15.48
C LEU A 201 1.23 -12.49 -16.98
N MET A 202 2.28 -12.03 -17.66
CA MET A 202 2.26 -11.84 -19.13
C MET A 202 2.01 -13.14 -19.88
N ARG A 203 2.58 -14.25 -19.38
CA ARG A 203 2.41 -15.60 -19.94
C ARG A 203 1.14 -16.30 -19.45
N TRP A 204 0.30 -15.64 -18.68
CA TRP A 204 -0.96 -16.22 -18.21
C TRP A 204 -1.92 -16.42 -19.39
N GLY A 205 -2.35 -17.67 -19.58
CA GLY A 205 -3.30 -18.10 -20.61
C GLY A 205 -4.54 -18.79 -20.02
N GLY A 206 -4.77 -18.67 -18.71
CA GLY A 206 -5.83 -19.41 -18.02
C GLY A 206 -7.22 -19.04 -18.55
N LEU A 207 -7.97 -20.07 -18.98
CA LEU A 207 -9.40 -20.01 -19.23
C LEU A 207 -10.09 -19.49 -17.97
N VAL A 208 -10.49 -18.22 -17.97
CA VAL A 208 -11.33 -17.65 -16.91
C VAL A 208 -12.64 -18.45 -16.90
N ARG A 209 -12.77 -19.43 -15.99
CA ARG A 209 -14.04 -20.12 -15.76
C ARG A 209 -15.10 -19.04 -15.54
N HIS A 210 -16.10 -19.04 -16.41
CA HIS A 210 -17.20 -18.08 -16.40
C HIS A 210 -17.75 -17.97 -14.99
N ARG A 211 -17.61 -16.77 -14.44
CA ARG A 211 -18.20 -16.43 -13.17
C ARG A 211 -19.60 -15.92 -13.46
N PRO A 212 -20.63 -16.34 -12.71
CA PRO A 212 -21.91 -15.65 -12.79
C PRO A 212 -21.67 -14.15 -12.50
N PRO A 213 -22.36 -13.25 -13.21
CA PRO A 213 -22.20 -11.83 -13.04
C PRO A 213 -22.37 -11.48 -11.56
N VAL A 214 -21.37 -10.79 -10.99
CA VAL A 214 -21.47 -10.23 -9.65
C VAL A 214 -22.69 -9.30 -9.68
N GLU A 215 -23.77 -9.70 -9.01
CA GLU A 215 -24.92 -8.82 -8.79
C GLU A 215 -24.39 -7.47 -8.33
N ARG A 216 -24.70 -6.42 -9.10
CA ARG A 216 -24.17 -5.08 -8.87
C ARG A 216 -24.48 -4.70 -7.42
N SER A 217 -23.43 -4.46 -6.63
CA SER A 217 -23.53 -3.80 -5.33
C SER A 217 -24.51 -2.62 -5.44
N GLY A 218 -25.46 -2.50 -4.51
CA GLY A 218 -26.43 -1.39 -4.51
C GLY A 218 -25.72 -0.03 -4.58
N THR A 219 -26.37 0.96 -5.20
CA THR A 219 -25.82 2.31 -5.42
C THR A 219 -25.20 2.91 -4.16
N SER A 220 -25.84 2.75 -3.01
CA SER A 220 -25.35 3.26 -1.71
C SER A 220 -24.00 2.69 -1.29
N ALA A 221 -23.70 1.42 -1.57
CA ALA A 221 -22.41 0.80 -1.23
C ALA A 221 -21.28 1.36 -2.10
N ARG A 222 -21.56 1.71 -3.36
CA ARG A 222 -20.60 2.38 -4.25
C ARG A 222 -20.36 3.81 -3.81
N THR A 223 -21.43 4.55 -3.52
CA THR A 223 -21.34 5.93 -3.03
C THR A 223 -20.57 6.00 -1.71
N TYR A 224 -20.82 5.08 -0.78
CA TYR A 224 -20.04 4.93 0.47
C TYR A 224 -18.54 4.79 0.18
N ALA A 225 -18.19 3.91 -0.75
CA ALA A 225 -16.80 3.63 -1.06
C ALA A 225 -16.11 4.82 -1.73
N VAL A 226 -16.75 5.45 -2.71
CA VAL A 226 -16.23 6.66 -3.38
C VAL A 226 -16.04 7.79 -2.39
N LEU A 227 -17.06 8.06 -1.55
CA LEU A 227 -16.98 9.11 -0.53
C LEU A 227 -15.83 8.85 0.45
N THR A 228 -15.65 7.60 0.88
CA THR A 228 -14.55 7.24 1.78
C THR A 228 -13.19 7.40 1.11
N TRP A 229 -13.05 7.02 -0.17
CA TRP A 229 -11.78 7.22 -0.88
C TRP A 229 -11.45 8.69 -1.13
N ILE A 230 -12.45 9.53 -1.43
CA ILE A 230 -12.27 10.99 -1.51
C ILE A 230 -11.79 11.52 -0.16
N TYR A 231 -12.40 11.09 0.95
CA TYR A 231 -11.96 11.45 2.29
C TYR A 231 -10.50 11.05 2.55
N VAL A 232 -10.11 9.82 2.22
CA VAL A 232 -8.74 9.34 2.41
C VAL A 232 -7.75 10.12 1.54
N ALA A 233 -8.12 10.47 0.31
CA ALA A 233 -7.27 11.30 -0.55
C ALA A 233 -7.19 12.77 -0.09
N ALA A 234 -8.28 13.32 0.43
CA ALA A 234 -8.33 14.73 0.85
C ALA A 234 -7.70 14.97 2.23
N PHE A 235 -7.75 13.98 3.13
CA PHE A 235 -7.30 14.13 4.52
C PHE A 235 -6.30 13.06 4.95
N GLY A 236 -6.41 11.82 4.48
CA GLY A 236 -5.42 10.79 4.82
C GLY A 236 -4.06 11.06 4.17
N SER A 237 -4.02 11.21 2.84
CA SER A 237 -2.75 11.33 2.13
C SER A 237 -1.96 12.62 2.41
N PRO A 238 -2.57 13.82 2.60
CA PRO A 238 -1.79 15.02 2.91
C PRO A 238 -1.08 14.97 4.26
N ALA A 239 -1.53 14.13 5.20
CA ALA A 239 -0.84 13.96 6.48
C ALA A 239 0.63 13.51 6.31
N ILE A 240 0.95 12.83 5.21
CA ILE A 240 2.30 12.34 4.91
C ILE A 240 3.27 13.48 4.57
N PRO A 241 3.05 14.32 3.54
CA PRO A 241 3.92 15.46 3.28
C PRO A 241 3.89 16.50 4.41
N ILE A 242 2.78 16.62 5.15
CA ILE A 242 2.69 17.52 6.31
C ILE A 242 3.57 17.04 7.47
N ALA A 243 3.63 15.73 7.72
CA ALA A 243 4.57 15.17 8.68
C ALA A 243 6.03 15.45 8.25
N GLY A 244 6.34 15.32 6.96
CA GLY A 244 7.65 15.69 6.40
C GLY A 244 7.97 17.17 6.57
N TYR A 245 7.02 18.06 6.29
CA TYR A 245 7.19 19.50 6.49
C TYR A 245 7.41 19.86 7.97
N LEU A 246 6.64 19.25 8.87
CA LEU A 246 6.74 19.46 10.31
C LEU A 246 8.11 19.02 10.86
N ILE A 247 8.62 17.89 10.37
CA ILE A 247 9.97 17.38 10.66
C ILE A 247 11.04 18.41 10.27
N GLN A 248 10.90 19.05 9.12
CA GLN A 248 11.90 19.99 8.58
C GLN A 248 11.84 21.38 9.22
N ASN A 249 10.63 21.89 9.46
CA ASN A 249 10.42 23.30 9.79
C ASN A 249 10.05 23.51 11.27
N GLU A 250 9.88 22.44 12.04
CA GLU A 250 9.39 22.42 13.43
C GLU A 250 8.03 23.13 13.62
N LYS A 251 7.34 23.45 12.52
CA LYS A 251 6.03 24.08 12.47
C LYS A 251 5.17 23.41 11.43
N LEU A 252 3.85 23.46 11.63
CA LEU A 252 2.91 22.97 10.63
C LEU A 252 2.83 23.93 9.44
N PRO A 253 2.60 23.41 8.22
CA PRO A 253 2.39 24.27 7.06
C PRO A 253 1.06 25.01 7.17
N SER A 254 1.04 26.28 6.74
CA SER A 254 -0.19 27.06 6.58
C SER A 254 -0.81 26.75 5.21
N PHE A 255 -2.13 26.61 5.17
CA PHE A 255 -2.87 26.58 3.91
C PHE A 255 -3.29 28.00 3.55
N LEU A 256 -2.72 28.54 2.46
CA LEU A 256 -2.96 29.90 1.97
C LEU A 256 -2.73 30.99 3.04
N ASP A 257 -1.87 30.73 4.03
CA ASP A 257 -1.65 31.61 5.19
C ASP A 257 -2.90 31.94 6.03
N VAL A 258 -4.00 31.19 5.81
CA VAL A 258 -5.27 31.39 6.54
C VAL A 258 -5.37 30.48 7.76
N PHE A 259 -4.89 29.23 7.67
CA PHE A 259 -4.94 28.29 8.79
C PHE A 259 -3.80 27.27 8.75
N GLU A 260 -3.34 26.86 9.93
CA GLU A 260 -2.36 25.78 10.07
C GLU A 260 -3.02 24.44 9.75
N MET A 261 -2.46 23.73 8.77
CA MET A 261 -2.94 22.39 8.43
C MET A 261 -2.65 21.44 9.59
N TYR A 262 -3.69 20.78 10.11
CA TYR A 262 -3.62 19.87 11.26
C TYR A 262 -3.25 20.56 12.60
N GLY A 263 -3.36 21.89 12.69
CA GLY A 263 -3.00 22.72 13.86
C GLY A 263 -3.96 22.65 15.06
N GLY A 264 -4.67 21.53 15.24
CA GLY A 264 -5.67 21.37 16.30
C GLY A 264 -5.11 21.27 17.73
N PRO A 265 -5.97 20.95 18.73
CA PRO A 265 -5.58 20.88 20.14
C PRO A 265 -4.37 20.00 20.44
N TRP A 266 -4.10 18.96 19.65
CA TRP A 266 -2.91 18.15 19.83
C TRP A 266 -1.63 18.90 19.48
N ALA A 267 -1.62 19.67 18.38
CA ALA A 267 -0.43 20.42 17.97
C ALA A 267 0.07 21.38 19.05
N GLN A 268 -0.84 21.90 19.88
CA GLN A 268 -0.52 22.81 20.98
C GLN A 268 -0.08 22.11 22.28
N ARG A 269 -0.36 20.80 22.41
CA ARG A 269 -0.23 20.06 23.69
C ARG A 269 0.84 18.99 23.69
N VAL A 270 1.23 18.49 22.53
CA VAL A 270 2.22 17.41 22.41
C VAL A 270 3.47 17.89 21.71
N GLN A 271 4.59 17.24 22.00
CA GLN A 271 5.87 17.50 21.34
C GLN A 271 5.80 17.15 19.84
N THR A 272 6.64 17.79 19.02
CA THR A 272 6.72 17.60 17.57
C THR A 272 6.83 16.13 17.16
N GLY A 273 7.70 15.35 17.83
CA GLY A 273 7.84 13.92 17.56
C GLY A 273 6.56 13.12 17.80
N THR A 274 5.83 13.42 18.88
CA THR A 274 4.52 12.82 19.17
C THR A 274 3.49 13.21 18.10
N LEU A 275 3.52 14.46 17.63
CA LEU A 275 2.61 14.93 16.59
C LEU A 275 2.85 14.22 15.25
N VAL A 276 4.12 13.99 14.87
CA VAL A 276 4.51 13.17 13.71
C VAL A 276 3.98 11.74 13.84
N LEU A 277 4.12 11.11 15.00
CA LEU A 277 3.59 9.77 15.26
C LEU A 277 2.05 9.73 15.15
N LEU A 278 1.36 10.77 15.63
CA LEU A 278 -0.09 10.90 15.47
C LEU A 278 -0.49 11.04 14.00
N LEU A 279 0.23 11.84 13.20
CA LEU A 279 -0.01 11.97 11.76
C LEU A 279 0.20 10.63 11.04
N GLY A 280 1.29 9.91 11.34
CA GLY A 280 1.53 8.57 10.80
C GLY A 280 0.44 7.58 11.20
N THR A 281 -0.02 7.62 12.45
CA THR A 281 -1.13 6.77 12.93
C THR A 281 -2.43 7.09 12.18
N PHE A 282 -2.71 8.38 11.93
CA PHE A 282 -3.87 8.80 11.16
C PHE A 282 -3.85 8.27 9.73
N VAL A 283 -2.69 8.26 9.07
CA VAL A 283 -2.52 7.64 7.75
C VAL A 283 -2.90 6.16 7.80
N VAL A 284 -2.43 5.41 8.80
CA VAL A 284 -2.78 3.99 8.96
C VAL A 284 -4.29 3.79 9.15
N VAL A 285 -4.93 4.62 9.99
CA VAL A 285 -6.38 4.57 10.23
C VAL A 285 -7.16 4.85 8.94
N THR A 286 -6.77 5.87 8.16
CA THR A 286 -7.44 6.22 6.90
C THR A 286 -7.24 5.16 5.81
N LEU A 287 -6.10 4.47 5.77
CA LEU A 287 -5.91 3.29 4.91
C LEU A 287 -6.85 2.14 5.31
N GLY A 288 -7.02 1.91 6.62
CA GLY A 288 -8.02 0.97 7.15
C GLY A 288 -9.44 1.32 6.69
N ALA A 289 -9.78 2.61 6.69
CA ALA A 289 -11.06 3.12 6.21
C ALA A 289 -11.24 2.90 4.69
N ALA A 290 -10.22 3.19 3.88
CA ALA A 290 -10.23 2.95 2.44
C ALA A 290 -10.48 1.48 2.11
N TRP A 291 -9.84 0.58 2.88
CA TRP A 291 -9.98 -0.85 2.74
C TRP A 291 -11.38 -1.34 3.14
N ALA A 292 -11.92 -0.85 4.25
CA ALA A 292 -13.30 -1.12 4.67
C ALA A 292 -14.31 -0.67 3.60
N ALA A 293 -14.12 0.51 3.02
CA ALA A 293 -14.88 1.03 1.88
C ALA A 293 -14.83 0.13 0.65
N TRP A 294 -13.64 -0.35 0.29
CA TRP A 294 -13.48 -1.30 -0.79
C TRP A 294 -14.26 -2.60 -0.51
N LEU A 295 -14.20 -3.14 0.71
CA LEU A 295 -14.97 -4.33 1.11
C LEU A 295 -16.48 -4.09 1.02
N VAL A 296 -16.98 -2.95 1.49
CA VAL A 296 -18.40 -2.57 1.37
C VAL A 296 -18.82 -2.50 -0.10
N ARG A 297 -17.98 -1.93 -0.98
CA ARG A 297 -18.21 -1.91 -2.42
C ARG A 297 -18.37 -3.30 -3.02
N THR A 298 -17.65 -4.30 -2.51
CA THR A 298 -17.80 -5.71 -2.92
C THR A 298 -19.01 -6.43 -2.30
N GLY A 299 -19.82 -5.72 -1.50
CA GLY A 299 -21.00 -6.28 -0.85
C GLY A 299 -20.71 -6.98 0.48
N SER A 300 -19.59 -6.70 1.15
CA SER A 300 -19.20 -7.41 2.37
C SER A 300 -19.68 -6.72 3.66
N LYS A 301 -20.42 -7.44 4.52
CA LYS A 301 -20.81 -6.97 5.88
C LYS A 301 -19.61 -6.74 6.80
N VAL A 302 -18.51 -7.44 6.54
CA VAL A 302 -17.26 -7.25 7.29
C VAL A 302 -16.73 -5.85 7.08
N GLY A 303 -16.69 -5.39 5.83
CA GLY A 303 -16.25 -4.03 5.53
C GLY A 303 -17.06 -3.00 6.28
N ALA A 304 -18.38 -3.23 6.38
CA ALA A 304 -19.27 -2.35 7.11
C ALA A 304 -18.95 -2.32 8.62
N VAL A 305 -18.79 -3.48 9.25
CA VAL A 305 -18.45 -3.56 10.67
C VAL A 305 -17.10 -2.90 10.95
N VAL A 306 -16.07 -3.17 10.14
CA VAL A 306 -14.76 -2.53 10.28
C VAL A 306 -14.89 -1.01 10.11
N GLY A 307 -15.63 -0.55 9.12
CA GLY A 307 -15.88 0.87 8.90
C GLY A 307 -16.56 1.56 10.09
N VAL A 308 -17.55 0.91 10.73
CA VAL A 308 -18.21 1.44 11.93
C VAL A 308 -17.25 1.50 13.12
N ILE A 309 -16.45 0.47 13.33
CA ILE A 309 -15.47 0.40 14.44
C ILE A 309 -14.38 1.47 14.29
N LEU A 310 -13.97 1.80 13.06
CA LEU A 310 -12.94 2.81 12.82
C LEU A 310 -13.45 4.25 13.02
N LEU A 311 -14.75 4.51 12.87
CA LEU A 311 -15.30 5.88 12.94
C LEU A 311 -15.02 6.62 14.26
N PRO A 312 -15.16 6.03 15.46
CA PRO A 312 -14.77 6.68 16.71
C PRO A 312 -13.27 7.02 16.79
N VAL A 313 -12.43 6.15 16.21
CA VAL A 313 -10.98 6.38 16.15
C VAL A 313 -10.69 7.55 15.21
N GLU A 314 -11.25 7.53 13.99
CA GLU A 314 -11.16 8.63 13.03
C GLU A 314 -11.65 9.96 13.65
N ALA A 315 -12.77 9.94 14.38
CA ALA A 315 -13.32 11.13 15.03
C ALA A 315 -12.35 11.75 16.02
N SER A 316 -11.63 10.94 16.80
CA SER A 316 -10.60 11.44 17.73
C SER A 316 -9.52 12.23 16.99
N PHE A 317 -9.10 11.77 15.80
CA PHE A 317 -8.15 12.49 14.94
C PHE A 317 -8.75 13.76 14.34
N TRP A 318 -10.03 13.74 13.94
CA TRP A 318 -10.69 14.94 13.39
C TRP A 318 -10.71 16.08 14.41
N PHE A 319 -11.05 15.77 15.67
CA PHE A 319 -11.03 16.75 16.75
C PHE A 319 -9.60 17.13 17.14
N GLY A 320 -8.70 16.16 17.26
CA GLY A 320 -7.30 16.37 17.62
C GLY A 320 -6.54 17.29 16.66
N PHE A 321 -6.84 17.17 15.35
CA PHE A 321 -6.26 17.98 14.28
C PHE A 321 -7.15 19.14 13.81
N ALA A 322 -8.31 19.34 14.46
CA ALA A 322 -9.29 20.38 14.12
C ALA A 322 -9.69 20.40 12.62
N LEU A 323 -9.97 19.23 12.04
CA LEU A 323 -10.33 19.12 10.63
C LEU A 323 -11.79 19.60 10.40
N PRO A 324 -12.04 20.57 9.50
CA PRO A 324 -13.32 21.29 9.45
C PRO A 324 -14.49 20.46 8.88
N LEU A 325 -14.20 19.50 7.99
CA LEU A 325 -15.19 18.77 7.19
C LEU A 325 -15.31 17.25 7.47
N PRO A 326 -14.30 16.53 7.97
CA PRO A 326 -14.39 15.07 8.10
C PRO A 326 -15.56 14.54 8.93
N TRP A 327 -16.02 15.26 9.94
CA TRP A 327 -17.16 14.82 10.77
C TRP A 327 -18.48 14.75 9.95
N LEU A 328 -18.71 15.68 9.03
CA LEU A 328 -19.84 15.63 8.09
C LEU A 328 -19.74 14.41 7.18
N ILE A 329 -18.54 14.13 6.68
CA ILE A 329 -18.28 12.95 5.85
C ILE A 329 -18.51 11.67 6.65
N GLY A 330 -18.12 11.63 7.93
CA GLY A 330 -18.39 10.54 8.86
C GLY A 330 -19.89 10.24 9.00
N ILE A 331 -20.71 11.27 9.21
CA ILE A 331 -22.18 11.13 9.28
C ILE A 331 -22.73 10.59 7.96
N ALA A 332 -22.34 11.17 6.82
CA ALA A 332 -22.77 10.71 5.51
C ALA A 332 -22.38 9.24 5.26
N ARG A 333 -21.18 8.82 5.69
CA ARG A 333 -20.71 7.43 5.63
C ARG A 333 -21.60 6.51 6.47
N ILE A 334 -22.00 6.89 7.68
CA ILE A 334 -22.91 6.09 8.52
C ILE A 334 -24.26 5.90 7.81
N VAL A 335 -24.85 6.97 7.28
CA VAL A 335 -26.14 6.93 6.58
C VAL A 335 -26.09 6.04 5.34
N LEU A 336 -25.07 6.21 4.49
CA LEU A 336 -24.86 5.37 3.31
C LEU A 336 -24.67 3.89 3.66
N LEU A 337 -23.95 3.61 4.76
CA LEU A 337 -23.72 2.27 5.22
C LEU A 337 -24.98 1.61 5.76
N ALA A 338 -25.79 2.35 6.52
CA ALA A 338 -27.09 1.89 7.01
C ALA A 338 -28.03 1.54 5.85
N MET A 339 -28.08 2.38 4.81
CA MET A 339 -28.85 2.11 3.59
C MET A 339 -28.33 0.89 2.82
N ALA A 340 -27.00 0.71 2.77
CA ALA A 340 -26.38 -0.44 2.10
C ALA A 340 -26.56 -1.74 2.88
N TRP A 341 -26.82 -1.69 4.20
CA TRP A 341 -26.68 -2.82 5.13
C TRP A 341 -27.42 -4.10 4.70
N ARG A 342 -28.66 -3.97 4.21
CA ARG A 342 -29.48 -5.11 3.76
C ARG A 342 -28.91 -5.80 2.52
N SER A 343 -28.20 -5.07 1.67
CA SER A 343 -27.57 -5.61 0.45
C SER A 343 -26.24 -6.30 0.72
N LEU A 344 -25.62 -6.03 1.87
CA LEU A 344 -24.34 -6.62 2.23
C LEU A 344 -24.53 -8.08 2.69
N ARG A 345 -23.53 -8.92 2.43
CA ARG A 345 -23.53 -10.33 2.80
C ARG A 345 -22.37 -10.61 3.75
N TRP A 346 -22.61 -11.47 4.73
CA TRP A 346 -21.51 -12.04 5.51
C TRP A 346 -20.69 -12.96 4.60
N PRO A 347 -19.37 -13.09 4.81
CA PRO A 347 -18.60 -14.16 4.20
C PRO A 347 -19.31 -15.47 4.54
N ARG A 348 -19.80 -16.19 3.55
CA ARG A 348 -20.34 -17.53 3.78
C ARG A 348 -19.22 -18.30 4.47
N ARG A 349 -19.44 -18.71 5.73
CA ARG A 349 -18.62 -19.78 6.30
C ARG A 349 -18.84 -20.93 5.33
N GLN A 350 -17.82 -21.31 4.57
CA GLN A 350 -17.84 -22.60 3.88
C GLN A 350 -18.12 -23.59 5.01
N ALA A 351 -19.35 -24.10 5.07
CA ALA A 351 -19.66 -25.20 5.94
C ALA A 351 -18.65 -26.26 5.55
N ALA A 352 -17.70 -26.54 6.43
CA ALA A 352 -16.78 -27.63 6.25
C ALA A 352 -17.65 -28.88 6.18
N THR A 353 -17.99 -29.30 4.98
CA THR A 353 -18.44 -30.65 4.69
C THR A 353 -17.21 -31.52 4.93
N MET A 354 -16.94 -31.79 6.20
CA MET A 354 -16.14 -32.93 6.62
C MET A 354 -17.01 -34.14 6.33
N HIS A 355 -16.73 -34.79 5.20
CA HIS A 355 -17.11 -36.17 4.93
C HIS A 355 -15.89 -37.04 5.10
#